data_AF-A0A319BZU8-F1
#
_entry.id   AF-A0A319BZU8-F1
#
_cell.length_a   1.000
_cell.length_b   1.000
_cell.length_c   1.000
_cell.angle_alpha   90.00
_cell.angle_beta   90.00
_cell.angle_gamma   90.00
#
_symmetry.space_group_name_H-M   'P 1'
#
loop_
_entity.id
_entity.type
_entity.pdbx_description
1 polymer ?
#
loop_
_entity_poly.entity_id
_entity_poly.type
_entity_poly.pdbx_seq_one_letter_code
_entity_poly.pdbx_strand_id
1 'polypeptide(L)'
;MLSPSLRRGAPLPFGFVADVLFHIIISGEVNTILSLCRLNKATYETIKILEPHICTWFMRCHGIDAFDPILTMSPWTGEQTPLTIHTLVRFLHRHNIARDLSRHLVPSVWGPFCEEDSTEMNFEAELRLAQRLERGLHVLFHMADIARDTERLMPPKKPLAPVVSGRLFVLGKMLDEYDELPPQRRKMMTFEEYTNHVYTVLKWGYVEADVGRRRLEFRGWLDEQTEIDFHAALRMLRELMERMLLRHGPKDWHRDARNEYSVISWFILKQPPRSLAKLFLDPQNECCELDVKGADCGAVRKCHFSDPLDNYWKAWKNVPDLGCQDCDCKRRVRSWSVKPALIDARGREFNRCAERYLREMWGQRHVGLHRAFTLGVFSAVIG
;
A
#
# COMPACT_ATOMS: atom_id res chain seq x y z
N MET A 1 -0.17 -8.95 76.43
CA MET A 1 1.13 -9.26 75.83
C MET A 1 0.91 -9.70 74.39
N LEU A 2 1.47 -8.91 73.46
CA LEU A 2 1.88 -9.22 72.08
C LEU A 2 0.85 -9.78 71.09
N SER A 3 0.35 -8.87 70.24
CA SER A 3 -0.02 -9.17 68.86
C SER A 3 1.19 -9.63 68.04
N PRO A 4 1.04 -10.64 67.16
CA PRO A 4 1.85 -10.80 65.95
C PRO A 4 0.95 -10.46 64.75
N SER A 5 1.05 -9.23 64.26
CA SER A 5 1.86 -8.85 63.10
C SER A 5 1.20 -9.20 61.77
N LEU A 6 0.72 -8.13 61.13
CA LEU A 6 0.45 -8.02 59.71
C LEU A 6 1.33 -8.96 58.89
N ARG A 7 0.72 -9.91 58.18
CA ARG A 7 1.26 -10.35 56.89
C ARG A 7 1.12 -9.16 55.93
N ARG A 8 2.10 -8.24 56.00
CA ARG A 8 2.36 -7.27 54.95
C ARG A 8 2.58 -8.07 53.66
N GLY A 9 1.82 -7.73 52.63
CA GLY A 9 1.89 -8.36 51.33
C GLY A 9 3.32 -8.45 50.84
N ALA A 10 3.66 -9.59 50.24
CA ALA A 10 4.79 -9.62 49.34
C ALA A 10 4.62 -8.44 48.36
N PRO A 11 5.63 -7.56 48.19
CA PRO A 11 5.54 -6.53 47.19
C PRO A 11 5.32 -7.25 45.85
N LEU A 12 4.23 -6.92 45.16
CA LEU A 12 4.11 -7.27 43.76
C LEU A 12 5.39 -6.74 43.09
N PRO A 13 6.17 -7.57 42.37
CA PRO A 13 7.45 -7.14 41.81
C PRO A 13 7.31 -5.93 40.89
N PHE A 14 6.10 -5.69 40.39
CA PHE A 14 5.68 -4.50 39.65
C PHE A 14 4.29 -4.05 40.09
N GLY A 15 4.11 -2.74 40.30
CA GLY A 15 2.83 -2.17 40.75
C GLY A 15 2.87 -0.67 41.03
N PHE A 16 4.05 -0.08 41.22
CA PHE A 16 4.23 1.36 41.28
C PHE A 16 4.54 1.96 39.90
N VAL A 17 4.06 3.18 39.68
CA VAL A 17 4.26 3.95 38.42
C VAL A 17 5.74 4.02 38.03
N ALA A 18 6.64 4.26 38.99
CA ALA A 18 8.07 4.41 38.72
C ALA A 18 8.70 3.11 38.20
N ASP A 19 8.40 1.96 38.82
CA ASP A 19 8.96 0.66 38.40
C ASP A 19 8.50 0.28 36.99
N VAL A 20 7.22 0.52 36.70
CA VAL A 20 6.64 0.23 35.38
C VAL A 20 7.24 1.13 34.30
N LEU A 21 7.34 2.45 34.54
CA LEU A 21 7.95 3.38 33.60
C LEU A 21 9.45 3.10 33.40
N PHE A 22 10.18 2.79 34.47
CA PHE A 22 11.59 2.42 34.41
C PHE A 22 11.82 1.22 33.50
N HIS A 23 11.00 0.16 33.64
CA HIS A 23 11.08 -0.99 32.76
C HIS A 23 10.72 -0.70 31.31
N ILE A 24 9.72 0.15 31.06
CA ILE A 24 9.36 0.56 29.70
C ILE A 24 10.51 1.33 29.05
N ILE A 25 11.12 2.27 29.78
CA ILE A 25 12.22 3.11 29.30
C ILE A 25 13.47 2.26 29.01
N ILE A 26 13.86 1.39 29.93
CA ILE A 26 15.07 0.55 29.78
C ILE A 26 14.92 -0.48 28.68
N SER A 27 13.74 -1.07 28.55
CA SER A 27 13.54 -2.13 27.55
C SER A 27 13.48 -1.58 26.12
N GLY A 28 13.11 -0.30 25.94
CA GLY A 28 13.09 0.37 24.64
C GLY A 28 12.13 -0.19 23.59
N GLU A 29 11.43 -1.30 23.87
CA GLU A 29 10.59 -2.02 22.92
C GLU A 29 9.11 -2.04 23.33
N VAL A 30 8.22 -1.71 22.38
CA VAL A 30 6.76 -1.71 22.61
C VAL A 30 6.22 -3.10 22.95
N ASN A 31 6.82 -4.17 22.42
CA ASN A 31 6.41 -5.55 22.70
C ASN A 31 6.60 -5.91 24.19
N THR A 32 7.58 -5.29 24.85
CA THR A 32 7.79 -5.47 26.29
C THR A 32 6.61 -4.92 27.08
N ILE A 33 6.01 -3.80 26.66
CA ILE A 33 4.82 -3.23 27.30
C ILE A 33 3.64 -4.20 27.25
N LEU A 34 3.43 -4.86 26.10
CA LEU A 34 2.38 -5.87 25.95
C LEU A 34 2.59 -7.07 26.88
N SER A 35 3.85 -7.42 27.17
CA SER A 35 4.20 -8.47 28.12
C SER A 35 3.98 -8.00 29.56
N LEU A 36 4.34 -6.74 29.88
CA LEU A 36 4.10 -6.12 31.19
C LEU A 36 2.60 -6.03 31.52
N CYS A 37 1.75 -5.74 30.53
CA CYS A 37 0.29 -5.74 30.69
C CYS A 37 -0.30 -7.08 31.14
N ARG A 38 0.44 -8.19 31.02
CA ARG A 38 -0.01 -9.54 31.40
C ARG A 38 0.50 -9.99 32.78
N LEU A 39 1.37 -9.21 33.43
CA LEU A 39 2.02 -9.63 34.68
C LEU A 39 1.06 -9.66 35.86
N ASN A 40 0.36 -8.56 36.13
CA ASN A 40 -0.65 -8.47 37.18
C ASN A 40 -1.59 -7.27 36.94
N LYS A 41 -2.71 -7.24 37.67
CA LYS A 41 -3.73 -6.19 37.54
C LYS A 41 -3.18 -4.79 37.83
N ALA A 42 -2.36 -4.62 38.87
CA ALA A 42 -1.82 -3.31 39.23
C ALA A 42 -0.93 -2.73 38.13
N THR A 43 -0.08 -3.57 37.52
CA THR A 43 0.74 -3.19 36.36
C THR A 43 -0.11 -2.83 35.15
N TYR A 44 -1.14 -3.62 34.84
CA TYR A 44 -2.07 -3.32 33.75
C TYR A 44 -2.77 -1.96 33.93
N GLU A 45 -3.37 -1.71 35.10
CA GLU A 45 -4.07 -0.45 35.39
C GLU A 45 -3.11 0.75 35.33
N THR A 46 -1.90 0.59 35.88
CA THR A 46 -0.85 1.62 35.80
C THR A 46 -0.51 1.96 34.34
N ILE A 47 -0.27 0.93 33.52
CA ILE A 47 0.01 1.12 32.10
C ILE A 47 -1.18 1.76 31.37
N LYS A 48 -2.40 1.35 31.70
CA LYS A 48 -3.61 1.86 31.05
C LYS A 48 -3.83 3.35 31.33
N ILE A 49 -3.57 3.80 32.56
CA ILE A 49 -3.63 5.22 32.93
C ILE A 49 -2.57 6.04 32.17
N LEU A 50 -1.38 5.47 31.97
CA LEU A 50 -0.24 6.15 31.33
C LEU A 50 -0.20 5.97 29.81
N GLU A 51 -1.15 5.22 29.22
CA GLU A 51 -1.14 4.82 27.81
C GLU A 51 -0.92 5.99 26.83
N PRO A 52 -1.61 7.15 26.96
CA PRO A 52 -1.38 8.28 26.07
C PRO A 52 0.06 8.83 26.14
N HIS A 53 0.66 8.86 27.33
CA HIS A 53 2.02 9.34 27.54
C HIS A 53 3.05 8.35 26.98
N ILE A 54 2.84 7.06 27.21
CA ILE A 54 3.68 5.98 26.69
C ILE A 54 3.67 6.04 25.15
N CYS A 55 2.48 6.06 24.53
CA CYS A 55 2.33 6.18 23.09
C CYS A 55 3.03 7.42 22.53
N THR A 56 2.83 8.58 23.15
CA THR A 56 3.48 9.84 22.73
C THR A 56 5.01 9.77 22.84
N TRP A 57 5.53 9.18 23.92
CA TRP A 57 6.97 9.02 24.10
C TRP A 57 7.58 8.14 23.00
N PHE A 58 6.99 6.97 22.73
CA PHE A 58 7.46 6.10 21.65
C PHE A 58 7.41 6.79 20.28
N MET A 59 6.33 7.52 19.97
CA MET A 59 6.25 8.29 18.72
C MET A 59 7.41 9.28 18.56
N ARG A 60 7.72 10.05 19.61
CA ARG A 60 8.86 10.99 19.61
C ARG A 60 10.20 10.28 19.45
N CYS A 61 10.41 9.16 20.13
CA CYS A 61 11.62 8.36 19.96
C CYS A 61 11.81 7.85 18.51
N HIS A 62 10.72 7.72 17.75
CA HIS A 62 10.75 7.35 16.34
C HIS A 62 10.79 8.54 15.36
N GLY A 63 10.89 9.78 15.87
CA GLY A 63 10.97 11.00 15.07
C GLY A 63 9.64 11.47 14.49
N ILE A 64 8.52 11.08 15.12
CA ILE A 64 7.17 11.47 14.70
C ILE A 64 6.72 12.66 15.55
N ASP A 65 7.03 13.87 15.10
CA ASP A 65 6.83 15.11 15.86
C ASP A 65 5.43 15.73 15.68
N ALA A 66 4.76 15.46 14.55
CA ALA A 66 3.41 15.92 14.26
C ALA A 66 2.54 14.77 13.78
N PHE A 67 1.34 14.66 14.37
CA PHE A 67 0.41 13.59 14.05
C PHE A 67 -0.37 13.93 12.77
N ASP A 68 0.04 13.37 11.63
CA ASP A 68 -0.80 13.43 10.43
C ASP A 68 -2.08 12.60 10.68
N PRO A 69 -3.29 13.16 10.51
CA PRO A 69 -4.54 12.45 10.73
C PRO A 69 -4.63 11.08 10.05
N ILE A 70 -4.00 10.91 8.88
CA ILE A 70 -4.07 9.65 8.12
C ILE A 70 -3.49 8.45 8.89
N LEU A 71 -2.61 8.72 9.85
CA LEU A 71 -1.86 7.72 10.61
C LEU A 71 -2.74 6.93 11.59
N THR A 72 -3.76 7.56 12.19
CA THR A 72 -4.75 6.90 13.05
C THR A 72 -6.18 6.94 12.51
N MET A 73 -6.38 7.48 11.31
CA MET A 73 -7.68 7.46 10.66
C MET A 73 -8.19 6.03 10.51
N SER A 74 -9.42 5.80 10.95
CA SER A 74 -10.16 4.59 10.65
C SER A 74 -10.58 4.61 9.18
N PRO A 75 -10.19 3.61 8.36
CA PRO A 75 -10.59 3.57 6.96
C PRO A 75 -12.10 3.35 6.77
N TRP A 76 -12.82 2.98 7.84
CA TRP A 76 -14.25 2.70 7.81
C TRP A 76 -15.11 3.89 8.21
N THR A 77 -14.61 4.73 9.12
CA THR A 77 -15.38 5.83 9.70
C THR A 77 -14.81 7.21 9.37
N GLY A 78 -13.56 7.30 8.88
CA GLY A 78 -12.86 8.57 8.69
C GLY A 78 -12.42 9.23 10.01
N GLU A 79 -12.86 8.71 11.15
CA GLU A 79 -12.54 9.25 12.47
C GLU A 79 -11.12 8.87 12.90
N GLN A 80 -10.48 9.76 13.65
CA GLN A 80 -9.21 9.45 14.29
C GLN A 80 -9.44 8.47 15.45
N THR A 81 -8.67 7.39 15.46
CA THR A 81 -8.66 6.46 16.59
C THR A 81 -7.49 6.79 17.52
N PRO A 82 -7.69 6.85 18.85
CA PRO A 82 -6.58 7.08 19.76
C PRO A 82 -5.59 5.92 19.66
N LEU A 83 -4.30 6.25 19.68
CA LEU A 83 -3.25 5.23 19.69
C LEU A 83 -3.24 4.53 21.05
N THR A 84 -3.38 3.22 21.02
CA THR A 84 -3.29 2.35 22.20
C THR A 84 -1.98 1.59 22.14
N ILE A 85 -1.54 1.00 23.25
CA ILE A 85 -0.33 0.16 23.26
C ILE A 85 -0.48 -1.03 22.29
N HIS A 86 -1.70 -1.54 22.13
CA HIS A 86 -2.01 -2.61 21.19
C HIS A 86 -1.90 -2.18 19.71
N THR A 87 -2.27 -0.93 19.40
CA THR A 87 -2.20 -0.41 18.03
C THR A 87 -0.83 0.21 17.72
N LEU A 88 -0.06 0.63 18.73
CA LEU A 88 1.26 1.24 18.62
C LEU A 88 2.27 0.35 17.88
N VAL A 89 2.32 -0.96 18.16
CA VAL A 89 3.24 -1.89 17.46
C VAL A 89 2.96 -1.91 15.97
N ARG A 90 1.68 -2.09 15.58
CA ARG A 90 1.26 -2.10 14.17
C ARG A 90 1.54 -0.74 13.51
N PHE A 91 1.31 0.34 14.25
CA PHE A 91 1.54 1.70 13.80
C PHE A 91 3.03 1.95 13.49
N LEU A 92 3.93 1.72 14.45
CA LEU A 92 5.37 1.91 14.26
C LEU A 92 5.92 1.04 13.14
N HIS A 93 5.47 -0.21 13.04
CA HIS A 93 5.88 -1.09 11.95
C HIS A 93 5.47 -0.54 10.58
N ARG A 94 4.25 -0.02 10.45
CA ARG A 94 3.77 0.59 9.19
C ARG A 94 4.52 1.88 8.88
N HIS A 95 4.74 2.74 9.87
CA HIS A 95 5.49 3.99 9.71
C HIS A 95 6.92 3.70 9.25
N ASN A 96 7.64 2.78 9.89
CA ASN A 96 8.99 2.41 9.48
C ASN A 96 9.02 1.90 8.03
N ILE A 97 8.09 1.00 7.65
CA ILE A 97 7.99 0.52 6.27
C ILE A 97 7.69 1.67 5.29
N ALA A 98 6.76 2.57 5.60
CA ALA A 98 6.43 3.70 4.74
C ALA A 98 7.63 4.62 4.54
N ARG A 99 8.36 4.91 5.63
CA ARG A 99 9.55 5.75 5.63
C ARG A 99 10.71 5.13 4.85
N ASP A 100 10.94 3.83 5.03
CA ASP A 100 12.01 3.12 4.32
C ASP A 100 11.67 3.02 2.81
N LEU A 101 10.42 2.71 2.48
CA LEU A 101 9.93 2.71 1.10
C LEU A 101 10.01 4.08 0.45
N SER A 102 9.59 5.15 1.13
CA SER A 102 9.58 6.49 0.54
C SER A 102 11.00 6.97 0.22
N ARG A 103 11.95 6.73 1.12
CA ARG A 103 13.37 7.03 0.95
C ARG A 103 14.03 6.17 -0.13
N HIS A 104 13.58 4.93 -0.31
CA HIS A 104 14.09 4.05 -1.36
C HIS A 104 13.48 4.34 -2.74
N LEU A 105 12.20 4.71 -2.80
CA LEU A 105 11.45 4.95 -4.04
C LEU A 105 12.06 6.08 -4.87
N VAL A 106 12.43 7.17 -4.22
CA VAL A 106 12.95 8.36 -4.90
C VAL A 106 14.21 8.06 -5.71
N PRO A 107 15.33 7.59 -5.12
CA PRO A 107 16.54 7.26 -5.87
C PRO A 107 16.34 6.08 -6.84
N SER A 108 15.43 5.14 -6.54
CA SER A 108 15.21 3.98 -7.40
C SER A 108 14.45 4.31 -8.69
N VAL A 109 13.50 5.24 -8.64
CA VAL A 109 12.75 5.67 -9.82
C VAL A 109 13.53 6.73 -10.60
N TRP A 110 14.19 7.66 -9.91
CA TRP A 110 14.82 8.83 -10.53
C TRP A 110 16.33 8.72 -10.71
N GLY A 111 16.96 7.66 -10.21
CA GLY A 111 18.41 7.57 -10.05
C GLY A 111 18.86 8.36 -8.82
N PRO A 112 20.11 8.15 -8.36
CA PRO A 112 20.65 8.93 -7.26
C PRO A 112 20.62 10.43 -7.60
N PHE A 113 20.44 11.28 -6.57
CA PHE A 113 20.54 12.74 -6.69
C PHE A 113 21.96 13.24 -7.00
N CYS A 114 22.95 12.34 -7.10
CA CYS A 114 24.32 12.65 -7.47
C CYS A 114 24.53 12.49 -8.99
N GLU A 115 24.80 13.60 -9.68
CA GLU A 115 25.77 13.59 -10.79
C GLU A 115 27.14 13.91 -10.18
N GLU A 116 28.20 13.25 -10.66
CA GLU A 116 29.55 13.30 -10.07
C GLU A 116 30.18 14.70 -10.03
N ASP A 117 29.58 15.71 -10.67
CA ASP A 117 30.20 17.02 -10.90
C ASP A 117 29.41 18.28 -10.43
N SER A 118 28.30 18.17 -9.68
CA SER A 118 27.53 19.37 -9.25
C SER A 118 27.47 19.58 -7.73
N THR A 119 27.93 20.74 -7.26
CA THR A 119 28.04 21.13 -5.84
C THR A 119 26.80 21.83 -5.26
N GLU A 120 25.73 22.04 -6.03
CA GLU A 120 24.48 22.67 -5.54
C GLU A 120 23.34 21.64 -5.44
N MET A 121 23.47 20.72 -4.49
CA MET A 121 22.51 19.65 -4.24
C MET A 121 21.38 20.10 -3.31
N ASN A 122 20.12 19.97 -3.75
CA ASN A 122 18.96 20.29 -2.92
C ASN A 122 18.40 19.04 -2.22
N PHE A 123 19.11 18.57 -1.18
CA PHE A 123 18.65 17.47 -0.31
C PHE A 123 17.29 17.74 0.34
N GLU A 124 16.92 19.01 0.51
CA GLU A 124 15.65 19.41 1.09
C GLU A 124 14.48 19.05 0.16
N ALA A 125 14.67 19.16 -1.16
CA ALA A 125 13.65 18.76 -2.14
C ALA A 125 13.40 17.24 -2.11
N GLU A 126 14.47 16.43 -2.05
CA GLU A 126 14.34 14.98 -1.92
C GLU A 126 13.63 14.58 -0.62
N LEU A 127 14.01 15.20 0.51
CA LEU A 127 13.38 14.94 1.80
C LEU A 127 11.89 15.31 1.80
N ARG A 128 11.53 16.47 1.24
CA ARG A 128 10.12 16.90 1.10
C ARG A 128 9.31 15.92 0.24
N LEU A 129 9.89 15.43 -0.86
CA LEU A 129 9.24 14.42 -1.68
C LEU A 129 9.07 13.12 -0.89
N ALA A 130 10.12 12.62 -0.22
CA ALA A 130 10.05 11.40 0.57
C ALA A 130 8.97 11.50 1.66
N GLN A 131 8.84 12.63 2.35
CA GLN A 131 7.78 12.86 3.34
C GLN A 131 6.37 12.80 2.72
N ARG A 132 6.16 13.40 1.54
CA ARG A 132 4.87 13.31 0.82
C ARG A 132 4.57 11.89 0.35
N LEU A 133 5.58 11.18 -0.17
CA LEU A 133 5.42 9.78 -0.59
C LEU A 133 5.12 8.87 0.61
N GLU A 134 5.77 9.10 1.76
CA GLU A 134 5.48 8.40 3.02
C GLU A 134 4.01 8.55 3.39
N ARG A 135 3.48 9.77 3.35
CA ARG A 135 2.06 10.02 3.61
C ARG A 135 1.14 9.30 2.62
N GLY A 136 1.48 9.33 1.33
CA GLY A 136 0.76 8.59 0.30
C GLY A 136 0.77 7.06 0.50
N LEU A 137 1.87 6.51 1.03
CA LEU A 137 1.99 5.09 1.38
C LEU A 137 1.06 4.70 2.53
N HIS A 138 0.83 5.60 3.50
CA HIS A 138 -0.16 5.35 4.55
C HIS A 138 -1.58 5.19 3.98
N VAL A 139 -1.97 6.04 3.03
CA VAL A 139 -3.24 5.89 2.29
C VAL A 139 -3.29 4.54 1.56
N LEU A 140 -2.21 4.17 0.86
CA LEU A 140 -2.10 2.88 0.17
C LEU A 140 -2.31 1.69 1.12
N PHE A 141 -1.72 1.75 2.32
CA PHE A 141 -1.88 0.68 3.30
C PHE A 141 -3.32 0.54 3.81
N HIS A 142 -4.06 1.65 3.91
CA HIS A 142 -5.49 1.63 4.20
C HIS A 142 -6.29 1.03 3.03
N MET A 143 -5.95 1.37 1.78
CA MET A 143 -6.56 0.75 0.57
C MET A 143 -6.38 -0.77 0.52
N ALA A 144 -5.23 -1.27 1.00
CA ALA A 144 -4.94 -2.69 1.10
C ALA A 144 -5.69 -3.36 2.26
N ASP A 145 -5.80 -2.69 3.42
CA ASP A 145 -6.62 -3.17 4.54
C ASP A 145 -8.10 -3.29 4.15
N ILE A 146 -8.66 -2.28 3.45
CA ILE A 146 -10.03 -2.33 2.92
C ILE A 146 -10.22 -3.56 2.03
N ALA A 147 -9.30 -3.83 1.11
CA ALA A 147 -9.39 -4.98 0.22
C ALA A 147 -9.38 -6.30 1.00
N ARG A 148 -8.39 -6.49 1.87
CA ARG A 148 -8.22 -7.70 2.67
C ARG A 148 -9.43 -7.97 3.57
N ASP A 149 -9.92 -6.93 4.25
CA ASP A 149 -10.99 -7.08 5.23
C ASP A 149 -12.34 -7.32 4.53
N THR A 150 -12.55 -6.73 3.34
CA THR A 150 -13.72 -7.01 2.49
C THR A 150 -13.70 -8.46 1.99
N GLU A 151 -12.55 -8.95 1.54
CA GLU A 151 -12.37 -10.35 1.12
C GLU A 151 -12.62 -11.34 2.27
N ARG A 152 -12.24 -10.98 3.52
CA ARG A 152 -12.47 -11.81 4.72
C ARG A 152 -13.92 -11.86 5.18
N LEU A 153 -14.65 -10.76 5.03
CA LEU A 153 -16.05 -10.65 5.45
C LEU A 153 -17.01 -11.41 4.53
N MET A 154 -16.56 -11.77 3.31
CA MET A 154 -17.36 -12.55 2.38
C MET A 154 -17.19 -14.06 2.65
N PRO A 155 -18.28 -14.80 2.93
CA PRO A 155 -18.18 -16.22 3.22
C PRO A 155 -17.60 -16.99 2.00
N PRO A 156 -16.75 -18.01 2.23
CA PRO A 156 -16.21 -18.82 1.13
C PRO A 156 -17.36 -19.56 0.45
N LYS A 157 -17.60 -19.24 -0.83
CA LYS A 157 -18.36 -20.05 -1.79
C LYS A 157 -19.71 -20.63 -1.28
N LYS A 158 -20.53 -19.88 -0.54
CA LYS A 158 -21.98 -20.16 -0.49
C LYS A 158 -22.72 -19.16 -1.37
N PRO A 159 -23.60 -19.60 -2.29
CA PRO A 159 -24.42 -18.68 -3.06
C PRO A 159 -25.35 -17.98 -2.08
N LEU A 160 -24.98 -16.77 -1.65
CA LEU A 160 -25.83 -15.95 -0.80
C LEU A 160 -27.11 -15.65 -1.57
N ALA A 161 -28.24 -15.93 -0.92
CA ALA A 161 -29.54 -15.45 -1.37
C ALA A 161 -29.49 -13.92 -1.48
N PRO A 162 -30.10 -13.33 -2.52
CA PRO A 162 -29.70 -12.02 -3.02
C PRO A 162 -30.31 -10.89 -2.19
N VAL A 163 -29.51 -9.96 -1.69
CA VAL A 163 -30.01 -8.63 -1.30
C VAL A 163 -30.20 -7.82 -2.59
N VAL A 164 -31.45 -7.58 -2.95
CA VAL A 164 -31.91 -7.20 -4.29
C VAL A 164 -31.53 -5.77 -4.70
N SER A 165 -31.45 -4.80 -3.78
CA SER A 165 -31.31 -3.39 -4.18
C SER A 165 -29.88 -2.98 -4.59
N GLY A 166 -28.85 -3.46 -3.88
CA GLY A 166 -27.45 -3.17 -4.23
C GLY A 166 -27.00 -3.84 -5.53
N ARG A 167 -27.63 -4.97 -5.90
CA ARG A 167 -27.37 -5.68 -7.16
C ARG A 167 -27.91 -4.93 -8.36
N LEU A 168 -29.06 -4.26 -8.29
CA LEU A 168 -29.67 -3.59 -9.45
C LEU A 168 -28.86 -2.39 -9.95
N PHE A 169 -28.28 -1.60 -9.03
CA PHE A 169 -27.41 -0.48 -9.40
C PHE A 169 -26.08 -0.94 -10.00
N VAL A 170 -25.49 -2.01 -9.44
CA VAL A 170 -24.28 -2.64 -9.99
C VAL A 170 -24.60 -3.30 -11.33
N LEU A 171 -25.70 -4.06 -11.45
CA LEU A 171 -26.14 -4.66 -12.71
C LEU A 171 -26.36 -3.62 -13.81
N GLY A 172 -27.03 -2.49 -13.52
CA GLY A 172 -27.26 -1.41 -14.48
C GLY A 172 -25.96 -0.78 -14.98
N LYS A 173 -25.08 -0.37 -14.06
CA LYS A 173 -23.78 0.22 -14.41
C LYS A 173 -22.84 -0.78 -15.12
N MET A 174 -22.99 -2.07 -14.84
CA MET A 174 -22.18 -3.13 -15.44
C MET A 174 -22.72 -3.65 -16.77
N LEU A 175 -24.02 -3.53 -17.03
CA LEU A 175 -24.62 -3.75 -18.35
C LEU A 175 -24.15 -2.68 -19.36
N ASP A 176 -24.09 -1.40 -18.93
CA ASP A 176 -23.56 -0.31 -19.75
C ASP A 176 -22.07 -0.50 -20.09
N GLU A 177 -21.25 -1.04 -19.17
CA GLU A 177 -19.84 -1.38 -19.44
C GLU A 177 -19.66 -2.72 -20.19
N TYR A 178 -20.68 -3.58 -20.23
CA TYR A 178 -20.70 -4.83 -21.02
C TYR A 178 -21.09 -4.59 -22.48
N ASP A 179 -21.62 -3.40 -22.79
CA ASP A 179 -21.96 -2.97 -24.13
C ASP A 179 -20.74 -2.73 -25.05
N GLU A 180 -19.54 -3.08 -24.59
CA GLU A 180 -18.29 -3.09 -25.37
C GLU A 180 -17.69 -4.49 -25.68
N LEU A 181 -18.36 -5.61 -25.37
CA LEU A 181 -17.94 -6.91 -25.90
C LEU A 181 -17.86 -6.84 -27.44
N PRO A 182 -16.78 -7.35 -28.09
CA PRO A 182 -16.65 -7.31 -29.54
C PRO A 182 -17.93 -7.87 -30.21
N PRO A 183 -18.58 -7.13 -31.12
CA PRO A 183 -19.87 -7.49 -31.70
C PRO A 183 -19.90 -8.90 -32.31
N GLN A 184 -18.75 -9.36 -32.80
CA GLN A 184 -18.55 -10.68 -33.40
C GLN A 184 -18.72 -11.83 -32.38
N ARG A 185 -18.35 -11.65 -31.11
CA ARG A 185 -18.50 -12.70 -30.08
C ARG A 185 -19.91 -12.75 -29.48
N ARG A 186 -20.58 -11.59 -29.33
CA ARG A 186 -21.99 -11.57 -28.92
C ARG A 186 -22.88 -12.38 -29.85
N LYS A 187 -22.55 -12.39 -31.15
CA LYS A 187 -23.28 -13.14 -32.18
C LYS A 187 -22.98 -14.64 -32.19
N MET A 188 -21.90 -15.09 -31.54
CA MET A 188 -21.47 -16.50 -31.54
C MET A 188 -21.91 -17.30 -30.30
N MET A 189 -22.48 -16.64 -29.30
CA MET A 189 -22.96 -17.30 -28.08
C MET A 189 -24.46 -17.50 -28.13
N THR A 190 -24.93 -18.67 -27.68
CA THR A 190 -26.35 -18.87 -27.38
C THR A 190 -26.76 -17.99 -26.19
N PHE A 191 -28.06 -17.72 -26.05
CA PHE A 191 -28.58 -16.91 -24.93
C PHE A 191 -28.25 -17.54 -23.56
N GLU A 192 -28.27 -18.87 -23.46
CA GLU A 192 -27.93 -19.60 -22.24
C GLU A 192 -26.45 -19.46 -21.89
N GLU A 193 -25.54 -19.63 -22.86
CA GLU A 193 -24.10 -19.44 -22.67
C GLU A 193 -23.76 -18.00 -22.28
N TYR A 194 -24.40 -17.02 -22.93
CA TYR A 194 -24.24 -15.61 -22.59
C TYR A 194 -24.69 -15.32 -21.15
N THR A 195 -25.85 -15.84 -20.74
CA THR A 195 -26.38 -15.63 -19.39
C THR A 195 -25.49 -16.27 -18.32
N ASN A 196 -25.02 -17.49 -18.56
CA ASN A 196 -24.08 -18.20 -17.68
C ASN A 196 -22.73 -17.47 -17.57
N HIS A 197 -22.24 -16.93 -18.68
CA HIS A 197 -21.03 -16.12 -18.72
C HIS A 197 -21.17 -14.84 -17.87
N VAL A 198 -22.24 -14.07 -18.09
CA VAL A 198 -22.53 -12.84 -17.33
C VAL A 198 -22.66 -13.15 -15.84
N TYR A 199 -23.40 -14.20 -15.47
CA TYR A 199 -23.53 -14.61 -14.07
C TYR A 199 -22.18 -14.94 -13.41
N THR A 200 -21.31 -15.64 -14.13
CA THR A 200 -19.97 -15.99 -13.66
C THR A 200 -19.11 -14.74 -13.44
N VAL A 201 -19.11 -13.80 -14.39
CA VAL A 201 -18.39 -12.53 -14.27
C VAL A 201 -18.90 -11.71 -13.09
N LEU A 202 -20.23 -11.63 -12.90
CA LEU A 202 -20.83 -10.91 -11.77
C LEU A 202 -20.46 -11.53 -10.41
N LYS A 203 -20.47 -12.87 -10.33
CA LYS A 203 -20.07 -13.59 -9.11
C LYS A 203 -18.62 -13.27 -8.73
N TRP A 204 -17.73 -13.15 -9.71
CA TRP A 204 -16.34 -12.76 -9.50
C TRP A 204 -16.19 -11.28 -9.17
N GLY A 205 -16.89 -10.41 -9.89
CA GLY A 205 -16.73 -8.96 -9.78
C GLY A 205 -17.40 -8.33 -8.56
N TYR A 206 -18.35 -9.00 -7.93
CA TYR A 206 -19.05 -8.47 -6.75
C TYR A 206 -18.08 -8.05 -5.63
N VAL A 207 -17.05 -8.86 -5.34
CA VAL A 207 -16.06 -8.53 -4.30
C VAL A 207 -15.22 -7.31 -4.72
N GLU A 208 -14.77 -7.26 -5.98
CA GLU A 208 -14.01 -6.10 -6.48
C GLU A 208 -14.85 -4.81 -6.48
N ALA A 209 -16.13 -4.91 -6.81
CA ALA A 209 -17.05 -3.77 -6.74
C ALA A 209 -17.24 -3.26 -5.30
N ASP A 210 -17.39 -4.17 -4.33
CA ASP A 210 -17.51 -3.78 -2.92
C ASP A 210 -16.21 -3.14 -2.39
N VAL A 211 -15.05 -3.72 -2.74
CA VAL A 211 -13.74 -3.11 -2.45
C VAL A 211 -13.65 -1.71 -3.06
N GLY A 212 -14.05 -1.55 -4.32
CA GLY A 212 -14.06 -0.26 -5.01
C GLY A 212 -14.94 0.78 -4.31
N ARG A 213 -16.17 0.40 -3.93
CA ARG A 213 -17.08 1.26 -3.18
C ARG A 213 -16.48 1.73 -1.86
N ARG A 214 -15.97 0.80 -1.05
CA ARG A 214 -15.38 1.11 0.27
C ARG A 214 -14.13 1.98 0.16
N ARG A 215 -13.31 1.78 -0.87
CA ARG A 215 -12.18 2.68 -1.16
C ARG A 215 -12.64 4.08 -1.52
N LEU A 216 -13.70 4.21 -2.31
CA LEU A 216 -14.28 5.51 -2.65
C LEU A 216 -14.87 6.22 -1.43
N GLU A 217 -15.52 5.48 -0.52
CA GLU A 217 -16.00 6.02 0.76
C GLU A 217 -14.82 6.53 1.61
N PHE A 218 -13.75 5.74 1.74
CA PHE A 218 -12.55 6.15 2.47
C PHE A 218 -11.90 7.42 1.91
N ARG A 219 -11.84 7.54 0.58
CA ARG A 219 -11.35 8.76 -0.11
C ARG A 219 -12.18 10.00 0.21
N GLY A 220 -13.46 9.82 0.52
CA GLY A 220 -14.34 10.91 0.98
C GLY A 220 -13.84 11.59 2.27
N TRP A 221 -12.98 10.92 3.04
CA TRP A 221 -12.41 11.43 4.30
C TRP A 221 -11.02 12.07 4.14
N LEU A 222 -10.42 11.98 2.95
CA LEU A 222 -9.08 12.51 2.70
C LEU A 222 -9.15 13.98 2.28
N ASP A 223 -8.22 14.78 2.79
CA ASP A 223 -7.98 16.11 2.26
C ASP A 223 -7.32 16.04 0.87
N GLU A 224 -7.43 17.13 0.12
CA GLU A 224 -6.88 17.24 -1.24
C GLU A 224 -5.38 16.93 -1.29
N GLN A 225 -4.61 17.43 -0.33
CA GLN A 225 -3.16 17.27 -0.31
C GLN A 225 -2.80 15.81 -0.09
N THR A 226 -3.55 15.10 0.77
CA THR A 226 -3.37 13.66 1.03
C THR A 226 -3.77 12.79 -0.17
N GLU A 227 -4.80 13.17 -0.92
CA GLU A 227 -5.14 12.52 -2.20
C GLU A 227 -4.01 12.68 -3.22
N ILE A 228 -3.44 13.89 -3.37
CA ILE A 228 -2.31 14.13 -4.28
C ILE A 228 -1.11 13.26 -3.89
N ASP A 229 -0.82 13.14 -2.59
CA ASP A 229 0.29 12.34 -2.07
C ASP A 229 0.11 10.85 -2.36
N PHE A 230 -1.10 10.34 -2.17
CA PHE A 230 -1.47 8.99 -2.55
C PHE A 230 -1.22 8.72 -4.05
N HIS A 231 -1.67 9.62 -4.92
CA HIS A 231 -1.46 9.50 -6.35
C HIS A 231 0.03 9.59 -6.74
N ALA A 232 0.81 10.42 -6.06
CA ALA A 232 2.26 10.52 -6.27
C ALA A 232 2.98 9.23 -5.86
N ALA A 233 2.67 8.70 -4.67
CA ALA A 233 3.22 7.44 -4.16
C ALA A 233 2.89 6.26 -5.09
N LEU A 234 1.64 6.16 -5.52
CA LEU A 234 1.21 5.09 -6.43
C LEU A 234 1.92 5.18 -7.78
N ARG A 235 2.12 6.38 -8.34
CA ARG A 235 2.88 6.56 -9.59
C ARG A 235 4.32 6.06 -9.45
N MET A 236 5.02 6.44 -8.39
CA MET A 236 6.40 6.00 -8.13
C MET A 236 6.48 4.48 -7.98
N LEU A 237 5.56 3.87 -7.23
CA LEU A 237 5.49 2.41 -7.07
C LEU A 237 5.19 1.69 -8.38
N ARG A 238 4.35 2.25 -9.24
CA ARG A 238 4.03 1.67 -10.55
C ARG A 238 5.26 1.65 -11.46
N GLU A 239 6.00 2.75 -11.53
CA GLU A 239 7.25 2.82 -12.30
C GLU A 239 8.25 1.78 -11.80
N LEU A 240 8.40 1.63 -10.47
CA LEU A 240 9.31 0.64 -9.90
C LEU A 240 8.84 -0.80 -10.17
N MET A 241 7.53 -1.08 -10.05
CA MET A 241 6.97 -2.38 -10.39
C MET A 241 7.19 -2.71 -11.88
N GLU A 242 6.97 -1.77 -12.79
CA GLU A 242 7.20 -1.97 -14.23
C GLU A 242 8.66 -2.34 -14.51
N ARG A 243 9.63 -1.66 -13.89
CA ARG A 243 11.06 -1.99 -14.01
C ARG A 243 11.38 -3.38 -13.46
N MET A 244 10.83 -3.72 -12.29
CA MET A 244 11.00 -5.05 -11.70
C MET A 244 10.40 -6.15 -12.60
N LEU A 245 9.23 -5.91 -13.19
CA LEU A 245 8.56 -6.85 -14.10
C LEU A 245 9.32 -7.00 -15.42
N LEU A 246 9.89 -5.93 -15.96
CA LEU A 246 10.78 -6.01 -17.13
C LEU A 246 12.03 -6.86 -16.85
N ARG A 247 12.55 -6.81 -15.62
CA ARG A 247 13.78 -7.52 -15.23
C ARG A 247 13.55 -8.98 -14.81
N HIS A 248 12.48 -9.24 -14.06
CA HIS A 248 12.24 -10.54 -13.40
C HIS A 248 10.96 -11.24 -13.87
N GLY A 249 10.18 -10.59 -14.74
CA GLY A 249 8.97 -11.14 -15.32
C GLY A 249 9.22 -12.25 -16.35
N PRO A 250 8.17 -13.00 -16.70
CA PRO A 250 8.27 -13.99 -17.77
C PRO A 250 8.48 -13.28 -19.12
N LYS A 251 9.10 -13.97 -20.09
CA LYS A 251 9.49 -13.40 -21.39
C LYS A 251 8.33 -12.84 -22.21
N ASP A 252 7.11 -13.31 -21.97
CA ASP A 252 5.87 -12.91 -22.62
C ASP A 252 5.15 -11.74 -21.91
N TRP A 253 5.70 -11.27 -20.78
CA TRP A 253 5.20 -10.07 -20.13
C TRP A 253 5.46 -8.84 -21.01
N HIS A 254 4.44 -7.99 -21.13
CA HIS A 254 4.50 -6.75 -21.88
C HIS A 254 3.80 -5.65 -21.11
N ARG A 255 4.27 -4.41 -21.29
CA ARG A 255 3.63 -3.23 -20.71
C ARG A 255 2.22 -3.09 -21.27
N ASP A 256 1.23 -3.03 -20.40
CA ASP A 256 -0.15 -2.78 -20.78
C ASP A 256 -0.31 -1.31 -21.17
N ALA A 257 -0.31 -1.03 -22.49
CA ALA A 257 -0.41 0.32 -23.03
C ALA A 257 -1.72 1.05 -22.66
N ARG A 258 -2.77 0.32 -22.28
CA ARG A 258 -4.09 0.88 -21.90
C ARG A 258 -4.16 1.21 -20.40
N ASN A 259 -3.11 1.87 -19.92
CA ASN A 259 -2.60 1.98 -18.55
C ASN A 259 -3.61 2.29 -17.41
N GLU A 260 -4.83 2.72 -17.74
CA GLU A 260 -5.87 3.16 -16.81
C GLU A 260 -6.49 2.01 -15.99
N TYR A 261 -6.33 0.76 -16.41
CA TYR A 261 -6.83 -0.43 -15.69
C TYR A 261 -5.73 -1.44 -15.36
N SER A 262 -4.48 -0.96 -15.22
CA SER A 262 -3.33 -1.83 -15.15
C SER A 262 -3.46 -2.84 -13.99
N VAL A 263 -3.17 -4.11 -14.28
CA VAL A 263 -3.07 -5.17 -13.27
C VAL A 263 -2.06 -4.79 -12.19
N ILE A 264 -1.09 -3.95 -12.53
CA ILE A 264 -0.12 -3.34 -11.61
C ILE A 264 -0.82 -2.49 -10.54
N SER A 265 -1.65 -1.52 -10.94
CA SER A 265 -2.39 -0.68 -9.98
C SER A 265 -3.28 -1.52 -9.07
N TRP A 266 -4.02 -2.48 -9.66
CA TRP A 266 -4.83 -3.42 -8.88
C TRP A 266 -4.01 -4.19 -7.85
N PHE A 267 -2.84 -4.69 -8.27
CA PHE A 267 -1.95 -5.50 -7.43
C PHE A 267 -1.37 -4.68 -6.29
N ILE A 268 -0.80 -3.50 -6.59
CA ILE A 268 -0.19 -2.61 -5.59
C ILE A 268 -1.21 -2.19 -4.53
N LEU A 269 -2.43 -1.82 -4.94
CA LEU A 269 -3.51 -1.42 -4.03
C LEU A 269 -3.99 -2.55 -3.10
N LYS A 270 -3.60 -3.80 -3.36
CA LYS A 270 -3.93 -4.96 -2.52
C LYS A 270 -2.76 -5.45 -1.67
N GLN A 271 -1.55 -4.93 -1.85
CA GLN A 271 -0.39 -5.45 -1.13
C GLN A 271 -0.36 -4.91 0.31
N PRO A 272 -0.20 -5.78 1.32
CA PRO A 272 0.06 -5.32 2.68
C PRO A 272 1.46 -4.66 2.75
N PRO A 273 1.72 -3.82 3.76
CA PRO A 273 3.00 -3.12 3.93
C PRO A 273 4.23 -4.04 3.81
N ARG A 274 4.17 -5.22 4.46
CA ARG A 274 5.26 -6.21 4.42
C ARG A 274 5.54 -6.75 3.03
N SER A 275 4.51 -6.96 2.22
CA SER A 275 4.68 -7.43 0.84
C SER A 275 5.29 -6.35 -0.04
N LEU A 276 4.94 -5.08 0.18
CA LEU A 276 5.56 -3.95 -0.51
C LEU A 276 7.04 -3.78 -0.11
N ALA A 277 7.35 -3.89 1.19
CA ALA A 277 8.73 -3.90 1.68
C ALA A 277 9.53 -5.03 1.02
N LYS A 278 9.01 -6.26 1.05
CA LYS A 278 9.64 -7.42 0.40
C LYS A 278 9.86 -7.23 -1.10
N LEU A 279 8.93 -6.56 -1.79
CA LEU A 279 9.05 -6.34 -3.24
C LEU A 279 10.06 -5.25 -3.60
N PHE A 280 10.12 -4.18 -2.82
CA PHE A 280 10.79 -2.95 -3.22
C PHE A 280 12.02 -2.60 -2.39
N LEU A 281 12.21 -3.18 -1.21
CA LEU A 281 13.39 -2.95 -0.36
C LEU A 281 14.40 -4.09 -0.41
N ASP A 282 13.95 -5.32 -0.68
CA ASP A 282 14.86 -6.47 -0.72
C ASP A 282 15.79 -6.40 -1.94
N PRO A 283 17.03 -6.92 -1.85
CA PRO A 283 18.03 -6.82 -2.91
C PRO A 283 17.53 -7.41 -4.24
N GLN A 284 17.29 -6.53 -5.23
CA GLN A 284 16.82 -6.96 -6.56
C GLN A 284 17.88 -7.72 -7.36
N ASN A 285 19.16 -7.53 -7.04
CA ASN A 285 20.27 -8.16 -7.75
C ASN A 285 20.52 -9.62 -7.32
N GLU A 286 19.92 -10.07 -6.23
CA GLU A 286 20.11 -11.41 -5.66
C GLU A 286 18.97 -12.39 -6.01
N CYS A 287 17.94 -11.94 -6.75
CA CYS A 287 16.85 -12.79 -7.21
C CYS A 287 16.99 -13.17 -8.68
N CYS A 288 16.81 -14.45 -8.95
CA CYS A 288 16.87 -15.06 -10.28
C CYS A 288 18.28 -15.05 -10.88
N GLU A 289 19.13 -15.98 -10.44
CA GLU A 289 20.03 -16.62 -11.38
C GLU A 289 19.15 -17.20 -12.49
N LEU A 290 19.06 -16.46 -13.60
CA LEU A 290 18.59 -17.02 -14.86
C LEU A 290 19.64 -18.07 -15.19
N ASP A 291 19.44 -19.30 -14.75
CA ASP A 291 20.26 -20.44 -15.15
C ASP A 291 20.10 -20.57 -16.67
N VAL A 292 21.00 -19.90 -17.38
CA VAL A 292 21.22 -20.07 -18.80
C VAL A 292 21.91 -21.42 -18.92
N LYS A 293 21.09 -22.48 -18.94
CA LYS A 293 21.36 -23.91 -19.22
C LYS A 293 20.88 -24.82 -18.09
N GLY A 294 19.57 -25.04 -18.05
CA GLY A 294 18.96 -26.05 -17.20
C GLY A 294 17.60 -26.47 -17.72
N ALA A 295 17.54 -26.94 -18.96
CA ALA A 295 16.44 -27.78 -19.40
C ALA A 295 16.56 -29.11 -18.64
N ASP A 296 15.92 -29.22 -17.47
CA ASP A 296 15.24 -30.41 -16.97
C ASP A 296 15.01 -30.36 -15.44
N CYS A 297 13.86 -30.89 -15.05
CA CYS A 297 13.50 -31.39 -13.71
C CYS A 297 13.37 -30.37 -12.55
N GLY A 298 12.12 -29.99 -12.26
CA GLY A 298 11.58 -29.94 -10.88
C GLY A 298 12.21 -29.01 -9.84
N ALA A 299 13.21 -28.19 -10.18
CA ALA A 299 13.87 -27.30 -9.24
C ALA A 299 12.95 -26.14 -8.88
N VAL A 300 12.56 -26.08 -7.60
CA VAL A 300 11.78 -24.99 -7.00
C VAL A 300 12.49 -23.67 -7.31
N ARG A 301 11.83 -22.79 -8.07
CA ARG A 301 12.30 -21.43 -8.36
C ARG A 301 12.65 -20.73 -7.04
N LYS A 302 13.92 -20.67 -6.66
CA LYS A 302 14.39 -19.87 -5.52
C LYS A 302 14.44 -18.41 -5.94
N CYS A 303 13.28 -17.76 -6.08
CA CYS A 303 13.23 -16.30 -6.10
C CYS A 303 12.73 -15.81 -4.75
N HIS A 304 13.53 -15.01 -4.08
CA HIS A 304 13.17 -14.17 -2.94
C HIS A 304 11.79 -13.49 -3.09
N PHE A 305 11.43 -13.05 -4.31
CA PHE A 305 10.15 -12.39 -4.61
C PHE A 305 8.98 -13.33 -4.94
N SER A 306 9.14 -14.66 -4.83
CA SER A 306 8.13 -15.64 -5.26
C SER A 306 6.75 -15.37 -4.64
N ASP A 307 6.65 -15.15 -3.32
CA ASP A 307 5.33 -15.02 -2.69
C ASP A 307 4.50 -13.83 -3.21
N PRO A 308 5.03 -12.58 -3.27
CA PRO A 308 4.26 -11.48 -3.82
C PRO A 308 4.14 -11.52 -5.35
N LEU A 309 5.19 -11.90 -6.09
CA LEU A 309 5.13 -11.94 -7.56
C LEU A 309 4.29 -13.10 -8.09
N ASP A 310 4.23 -14.25 -7.42
CA ASP A 310 3.37 -15.36 -7.82
C ASP A 310 1.90 -14.97 -7.76
N ASN A 311 1.51 -14.14 -6.79
CA ASN A 311 0.17 -13.57 -6.74
C ASN A 311 -0.09 -12.62 -7.91
N TYR A 312 0.91 -11.79 -8.28
CA TYR A 312 0.84 -10.98 -9.50
C TYR A 312 0.74 -11.86 -10.76
N TRP A 313 1.48 -12.96 -10.85
CA TRP A 313 1.47 -13.85 -12.02
C TRP A 313 0.17 -14.65 -12.14
N LYS A 314 -0.35 -15.17 -11.03
CA LYS A 314 -1.71 -15.75 -10.99
C LYS A 314 -2.74 -14.69 -11.37
N ALA A 315 -2.50 -13.44 -10.98
CA ALA A 315 -3.33 -12.34 -11.42
C ALA A 315 -3.16 -12.05 -12.93
N TRP A 316 -1.98 -12.17 -13.50
CA TRP A 316 -1.74 -11.94 -14.92
C TRP A 316 -2.33 -13.05 -15.81
N LYS A 317 -2.18 -14.33 -15.43
CA LYS A 317 -2.59 -15.50 -16.22
C LYS A 317 -4.11 -15.68 -16.34
N ASN A 318 -4.58 -16.35 -17.38
CA ASN A 318 -6.00 -16.69 -17.54
C ASN A 318 -6.52 -17.58 -16.40
N VAL A 319 -7.75 -17.35 -15.96
CA VAL A 319 -8.43 -18.20 -14.96
C VAL A 319 -9.35 -19.15 -15.73
N PRO A 320 -9.12 -20.49 -15.67
CA PRO A 320 -9.96 -21.47 -16.37
C PRO A 320 -11.45 -21.29 -16.07
N ASP A 321 -11.78 -20.99 -14.80
CA ASP A 321 -13.16 -20.89 -14.30
C ASP A 321 -13.90 -19.60 -14.67
N LEU A 322 -13.23 -18.60 -15.26
CA LEU A 322 -13.89 -17.38 -15.76
C LEU A 322 -14.40 -17.54 -17.20
N GLY A 323 -14.05 -18.64 -17.86
CA GLY A 323 -14.65 -19.07 -19.14
C GLY A 323 -14.36 -18.18 -20.34
N CYS A 324 -13.46 -17.19 -20.25
CA CYS A 324 -13.05 -16.42 -21.42
C CYS A 324 -11.55 -16.09 -21.40
N GLN A 325 -10.82 -16.66 -22.36
CA GLN A 325 -9.40 -16.34 -22.54
C GLN A 325 -9.18 -15.01 -23.26
N ASP A 326 -10.14 -14.55 -24.08
CA ASP A 326 -9.96 -13.36 -24.94
C ASP A 326 -11.05 -12.29 -24.79
N CYS A 327 -11.82 -12.31 -23.69
CA CYS A 327 -12.90 -11.35 -23.48
C CYS A 327 -12.57 -10.20 -22.52
N ASP A 328 -11.32 -10.09 -22.07
CA ASP A 328 -10.83 -9.07 -21.11
C ASP A 328 -11.64 -8.97 -19.80
N CYS A 329 -12.58 -9.88 -19.51
CA CYS A 329 -13.48 -9.76 -18.36
C CYS A 329 -12.74 -9.76 -17.04
N LYS A 330 -11.59 -10.44 -16.95
CA LYS A 330 -10.72 -10.42 -15.77
C LYS A 330 -10.18 -9.01 -15.49
N ARG A 331 -9.72 -8.32 -16.54
CA ARG A 331 -9.26 -6.93 -16.47
C ARG A 331 -10.40 -6.00 -16.09
N ARG A 332 -11.58 -6.19 -16.70
CA ARG A 332 -12.78 -5.41 -16.39
C ARG A 332 -13.20 -5.58 -14.92
N VAL A 333 -13.31 -6.81 -14.44
CA VAL A 333 -13.66 -7.12 -13.03
C VAL A 333 -12.72 -6.41 -12.06
N ARG A 334 -11.41 -6.43 -12.30
CA ARG A 334 -10.44 -5.72 -11.45
C ARG A 334 -10.57 -4.22 -11.51
N SER A 335 -10.90 -3.68 -12.67
CA SER A 335 -11.14 -2.25 -12.83
C SER A 335 -12.24 -1.76 -11.88
N TRP A 336 -13.15 -2.62 -11.43
CA TRP A 336 -14.22 -2.25 -10.50
C TRP A 336 -13.70 -1.86 -9.11
N SER A 337 -12.52 -2.34 -8.69
CA SER A 337 -11.87 -1.88 -7.45
C SER A 337 -10.83 -0.79 -7.65
N VAL A 338 -10.33 -0.63 -8.88
CA VAL A 338 -9.29 0.35 -9.24
C VAL A 338 -9.88 1.68 -9.70
N LYS A 339 -10.89 1.66 -10.58
CA LYS A 339 -11.57 2.87 -11.09
C LYS A 339 -12.07 3.77 -9.96
N PRO A 340 -12.78 3.27 -8.93
CA PRO A 340 -13.25 4.15 -7.85
C PRO A 340 -12.12 4.69 -6.98
N ALA A 341 -10.99 3.96 -6.90
CA ALA A 341 -9.83 4.41 -6.14
C ALA A 341 -9.02 5.49 -6.87
N LEU A 342 -9.01 5.50 -8.22
CA LEU A 342 -8.06 6.31 -8.99
C LEU A 342 -8.66 7.25 -10.06
N ILE A 343 -9.82 6.92 -10.63
CA ILE A 343 -10.29 7.46 -11.92
C ILE A 343 -11.74 7.95 -11.84
N ASP A 344 -12.30 8.12 -10.64
CA ASP A 344 -13.50 8.94 -10.52
C ASP A 344 -13.20 10.41 -10.94
N ALA A 345 -14.22 11.25 -11.07
CA ALA A 345 -14.05 12.61 -11.58
C ALA A 345 -12.98 13.41 -10.82
N ARG A 346 -12.92 13.25 -9.49
CA ARG A 346 -11.93 13.89 -8.61
C ARG A 346 -10.57 13.19 -8.65
N GLY A 347 -10.52 11.85 -8.72
CA GLY A 347 -9.27 11.09 -8.84
C GLY A 347 -8.45 11.42 -10.09
N ARG A 348 -9.10 11.70 -11.22
CA ARG A 348 -8.41 12.19 -12.43
C ARG A 348 -7.78 13.57 -12.23
N GLU A 349 -8.37 14.42 -11.42
CA GLU A 349 -7.81 15.73 -11.06
C GLU A 349 -6.61 15.57 -10.13
N PHE A 350 -6.75 14.80 -9.04
CA PHE A 350 -5.64 14.55 -8.12
C PHE A 350 -4.46 13.84 -8.80
N ASN A 351 -4.70 12.91 -9.73
CA ASN A 351 -3.64 12.29 -10.52
C ASN A 351 -2.89 13.30 -11.41
N ARG A 352 -3.58 14.32 -11.96
CA ARG A 352 -2.94 15.40 -12.74
C ARG A 352 -2.14 16.34 -11.83
N CYS A 353 -2.65 16.63 -10.63
CA CYS A 353 -1.93 17.42 -9.63
C CYS A 353 -0.68 16.68 -9.13
N ALA A 354 -0.77 15.38 -8.88
CA ALA A 354 0.38 14.54 -8.51
C ALA A 354 1.43 14.50 -9.62
N GLU A 355 1.01 14.41 -10.88
CA GLU A 355 1.92 14.51 -12.01
C GLU A 355 2.65 15.85 -12.07
N ARG A 356 1.91 16.95 -11.91
CA ARG A 356 2.51 18.30 -11.89
C ARG A 356 3.52 18.42 -10.76
N TYR A 357 3.16 17.94 -9.57
CA TYR A 357 4.05 17.97 -8.41
C TYR A 357 5.32 17.15 -8.65
N LEU A 358 5.21 15.91 -9.14
CA LEU A 358 6.39 15.08 -9.45
C LEU A 358 7.28 15.73 -10.52
N ARG A 359 6.71 16.37 -11.54
CA ARG A 359 7.46 17.13 -12.55
C ARG A 359 8.16 18.35 -11.95
N GLU A 360 7.50 19.07 -11.04
CA GLU A 360 8.10 20.21 -10.35
C GLU A 360 9.28 19.78 -9.48
N MET A 361 9.13 18.72 -8.69
CA MET A 361 10.22 18.16 -7.88
C MET A 361 11.38 17.66 -8.73
N TRP A 362 11.08 17.05 -9.88
CA TRP A 362 12.09 16.72 -10.89
C TRP A 362 12.78 17.98 -11.45
N GLY A 363 12.05 19.06 -11.70
CA GLY A 363 12.63 20.33 -12.10
C GLY A 363 13.55 20.93 -11.03
N GLN A 364 13.13 20.90 -9.76
CA GLN A 364 13.91 21.37 -8.61
C GLN A 364 15.23 20.61 -8.45
N ARG A 365 15.27 19.32 -8.81
CA ARG A 365 16.51 18.53 -8.91
C ARG A 365 17.52 19.14 -9.89
N HIS A 366 17.07 19.68 -11.02
CA HIS A 366 17.93 20.22 -12.09
C HIS A 366 18.14 21.74 -12.03
N VAL A 367 17.79 22.42 -10.93
CA VAL A 367 17.99 23.87 -10.78
C VAL A 367 19.47 24.27 -10.78
N GLY A 368 20.40 23.35 -10.43
CA GLY A 368 21.83 23.54 -10.67
C GLY A 368 22.19 23.64 -12.17
N LEU A 369 21.54 22.84 -13.02
CA LEU A 369 21.70 22.89 -14.48
C LEU A 369 21.15 24.20 -15.06
N HIS A 370 19.98 24.65 -14.58
CA HIS A 370 19.37 25.87 -15.08
C HIS A 370 20.17 27.11 -14.67
N ARG A 371 20.78 27.15 -13.48
CA ARG A 371 21.72 28.22 -13.10
C ARG A 371 22.99 28.20 -13.95
N ALA A 372 23.56 27.04 -14.26
CA ALA A 372 24.72 26.94 -15.16
C ALA A 372 24.40 27.45 -16.58
N PHE A 373 23.20 27.16 -17.10
CA PHE A 373 22.75 27.67 -18.41
C PHE A 373 22.37 29.16 -18.39
N THR A 374 21.84 29.68 -17.27
CA THR A 374 21.37 31.08 -17.17
C THR A 374 22.50 32.05 -16.80
N LEU A 375 23.55 31.58 -16.10
CA LEU A 375 24.72 32.38 -15.72
C LEU A 375 25.82 32.46 -16.80
N GLY A 376 25.59 31.88 -17.99
CA GLY A 376 26.46 32.13 -19.15
C GLY A 376 27.93 31.79 -18.92
N VAL A 377 28.26 30.74 -18.17
CA VAL A 377 29.65 30.24 -18.08
C VAL A 377 29.93 29.33 -19.28
N PHE A 378 29.82 29.89 -20.48
CA PHE A 378 30.65 29.48 -21.60
C PHE A 378 31.78 30.51 -21.70
N SER A 379 32.71 30.46 -20.76
CA SER A 379 34.02 31.04 -21.01
C SER A 379 34.69 30.17 -22.07
N ALA A 380 34.67 30.70 -23.30
CA ALA A 380 35.51 30.26 -24.39
C ALA A 380 36.94 30.04 -23.88
N VAL A 381 37.38 28.78 -23.82
CA VAL A 381 38.80 28.46 -24.01
C VAL A 381 38.94 28.18 -25.50
N ILE A 382 39.03 29.27 -26.27
CA ILE A 382 39.65 29.23 -27.59
C ILE A 382 41.15 29.30 -27.32
N GLY A 383 41.87 28.22 -27.66
CA GLY A 383 43.30 28.28 -27.93
C GLY A 383 43.56 28.86 -29.31
#